data_AF-A0A6I5REX6-F1
#
_entry.id   AF-A0A6I5REX6-F1
#
_cell.length_a   1.000
_cell.length_b   1.000
_cell.length_c   1.000
_cell.angle_alpha   90.00
_cell.angle_beta   90.00
_cell.angle_gamma   90.00
#
_symmetry.space_group_name_H-M   'P 1'
#
loop_
_entity.id
_entity.type
_entity.pdbx_description
1 polymer ?
#
loop_
_entity_poly.entity_id
_entity_poly.type
_entity_poly.pdbx_seq_one_letter_code
_entity_poly.pdbx_strand_id
1 'polypeptide(L)' 'MNSDDIARYVEQTDSLAKPWVLIQWRLQKLQEQKSEMSPEAYLQELSGLHQSLMNLGEWWVGREDDVF' A
#
# COMPACT_ATOMS: atom_id res chain seq x y z
N MET A 1 6.43 -1.68 13.26
CA MET A 1 6.18 -2.54 12.11
C MET A 1 6.88 -1.91 10.93
N ASN A 2 7.85 -2.59 10.32
CA ASN A 2 8.56 -2.12 9.13
C ASN A 2 7.97 -2.79 7.87
N SER A 3 8.45 -2.41 6.70
CA SER A 3 7.99 -2.97 5.42
C SER A 3 8.23 -4.48 5.31
N ASP A 4 9.22 -5.02 6.01
CA ASP A 4 9.52 -6.46 6.03
C ASP A 4 8.54 -7.25 6.93
N ASP A 5 7.98 -6.62 7.96
CA ASP A 5 6.87 -7.18 8.74
C ASP A 5 5.61 -7.31 7.86
N ILE A 6 5.33 -6.31 7.02
CA ILE A 6 4.18 -6.34 6.09
C ILE A 6 4.40 -7.39 5.00
N ALA A 7 5.60 -7.52 4.46
CA ALA A 7 5.92 -8.54 3.47
C ALA A 7 5.70 -9.96 4.02
N ARG A 8 6.16 -10.23 5.25
CA ARG A 8 5.91 -11.52 5.92
C ARG A 8 4.43 -11.77 6.17
N TYR A 9 3.68 -10.75 6.60
CA TYR A 9 2.23 -10.86 6.76
C TYR A 9 1.54 -11.21 5.44
N VAL A 10 1.95 -10.58 4.34
CA VAL A 10 1.43 -10.81 2.99
C VAL A 10 1.67 -12.26 2.53
N GLU A 11 2.88 -12.78 2.73
CA GLU A 11 3.25 -14.16 2.39
C GLU A 11 2.48 -15.19 3.23
N GLN A 12 2.30 -14.93 4.52
CA GLN A 12 1.64 -15.86 5.45
C GLN A 12 0.14 -15.96 5.26
N THR A 13 -0.49 -14.91 4.72
CA THR A 13 -1.95 -14.81 4.61
C THR A 13 -2.46 -14.95 3.18
N ASP A 14 -1.57 -15.25 2.21
CA ASP A 14 -1.84 -15.20 0.76
C ASP A 14 -2.51 -13.88 0.34
N SER A 15 -2.22 -12.81 1.07
CA SER A 15 -2.84 -11.50 0.89
C SER A 15 -2.17 -10.71 -0.23
N LEU A 16 -1.29 -11.32 -1.03
CA LEU A 16 -0.70 -10.72 -2.24
C LEU A 16 -1.79 -10.23 -3.20
N ALA A 17 -2.93 -10.92 -3.24
CA ALA A 17 -4.09 -10.57 -4.05
C ALA A 17 -4.87 -9.35 -3.51
N LYS A 18 -4.58 -8.87 -2.30
CA LYS A 18 -5.32 -7.80 -1.64
C LYS A 18 -4.65 -6.45 -1.94
N PRO A 19 -5.20 -5.63 -2.85
CA PRO A 19 -4.50 -4.45 -3.36
C PRO A 19 -4.30 -3.37 -2.29
N TRP A 20 -5.10 -3.33 -1.22
CA TRP A 20 -4.87 -2.40 -0.10
C TRP A 20 -3.65 -2.76 0.74
N VAL A 21 -3.30 -4.04 0.86
CA VAL A 21 -2.11 -4.48 1.62
C VAL A 21 -0.84 -4.07 0.88
N LEU A 22 -0.86 -4.13 -0.46
CA LEU A 22 0.24 -3.62 -1.29
C LEU A 22 0.42 -2.10 -1.15
N ILE A 23 -0.67 -1.34 -1.05
CA ILE A 23 -0.59 0.11 -0.80
C ILE A 23 0.01 0.38 0.58
N GLN A 24 -0.41 -0.35 1.62
CA GLN A 24 0.18 -0.22 2.96
C GLN A 24 1.68 -0.53 2.96
N TRP A 25 2.11 -1.60 2.27
CA TRP A 25 3.52 -1.93 2.13
C TRP A 25 4.32 -0.81 1.47
N ARG A 26 3.80 -0.25 0.37
CA ARG A 26 4.43 0.87 -0.34
C ARG A 26 4.51 2.14 0.50
N LEU A 27 3.47 2.46 1.26
CA LEU A 27 3.48 3.59 2.21
C LEU A 27 4.57 3.41 3.28
N GLN A 28 4.72 2.20 3.81
CA GLN A 28 5.74 1.89 4.81
C GLN A 28 7.16 2.02 4.23
N LYS A 29 7.40 1.51 3.01
CA LYS A 29 8.68 1.71 2.29
C LYS A 29 8.97 3.18 2.03
N LEU A 30 7.97 3.95 1.60
CA LEU A 30 8.12 5.40 1.37
C LEU A 30 8.47 6.14 2.67
N GLN A 31 7.86 5.76 3.80
CA GLN A 31 8.18 6.33 5.10
C GLN A 31 9.62 6.00 5.55
N GLU A 32 10.08 4.78 5.30
CA GLU A 32 11.45 4.34 5.61
C GLU A 32 12.51 5.10 4.79
N GLN A 33 12.19 5.40 3.53
CA GLN A 33 13.09 6.11 2.61
C GLN A 33 13.01 7.64 2.75
N LYS A 34 12.11 8.17 3.59
CA LYS A 34 11.85 9.61 3.71
C LYS A 34 13.11 10.44 3.99
N SER A 35 14.06 9.91 4.78
CA SER A 35 15.32 10.60 5.10
C SER A 35 16.29 10.71 3.93
N GLU A 36 16.11 9.90 2.88
CA GLU A 36 16.96 9.82 1.70
C GLU A 36 16.34 10.55 0.49
N MET A 37 15.12 11.10 0.65
CA MET A 37 14.35 11.73 -0.43
C MET A 37 14.25 13.25 -0.25
N SER A 38 14.08 13.97 -1.37
CA SER A 38 13.64 15.36 -1.30
C SER A 38 12.18 15.45 -0.85
N PRO A 39 11.76 16.52 -0.16
CA PRO A 39 10.37 16.71 0.23
C PRO A 39 9.38 16.66 -0.96
N GLU A 40 9.77 17.19 -2.11
CA GLU A 40 8.96 17.22 -3.33
C GLU A 40 8.76 15.81 -3.89
N ALA A 41 9.82 15.02 -3.97
CA ALA A 41 9.76 13.63 -4.40
C ALA A 41 8.87 12.79 -3.48
N TYR A 42 9.03 12.98 -2.16
CA TYR A 42 8.19 12.31 -1.16
C TYR A 42 6.70 12.67 -1.32
N LEU A 43 6.38 13.95 -1.52
CA LEU A 43 5.00 14.40 -1.72
C LEU A 43 4.39 13.87 -3.01
N GLN A 44 5.18 13.78 -4.09
CA GLN A 44 4.73 13.23 -5.36
C GLN A 44 4.37 11.74 -5.23
N GLU A 45 5.26 10.94 -4.62
CA GLU A 45 5.00 9.52 -4.36
C GLU A 45 3.80 9.31 -3.44
N LEU A 46 3.69 10.11 -2.37
CA LEU A 46 2.57 10.05 -1.44
C LEU A 46 1.24 10.36 -2.14
N SER A 47 1.22 11.35 -3.02
CA SER A 47 0.04 11.70 -3.82
C SER A 47 -0.35 10.56 -4.77
N GLY A 48 0.62 9.90 -5.40
CA GLY A 48 0.38 8.73 -6.25
C GLY A 48 -0.21 7.54 -5.47
N LEU A 49 0.29 7.29 -4.26
CA LEU A 49 -0.26 6.25 -3.38
C LEU A 49 -1.67 6.60 -2.90
N HIS A 50 -1.94 7.87 -2.59
CA HIS A 50 -3.28 8.34 -2.24
C HIS A 50 -4.26 8.14 -3.40
N GLN A 51 -3.89 8.49 -4.63
CA GLN A 51 -4.74 8.23 -5.81
C GLN A 51 -4.98 6.73 -6.01
N SER A 52 -3.95 5.90 -5.82
CA SER A 52 -4.08 4.43 -5.90
C SER A 52 -5.08 3.90 -4.88
N LEU A 53 -5.09 4.46 -3.67
CA LEU A 53 -6.06 4.12 -2.62
C LEU A 53 -7.49 4.53 -3.02
N MET A 54 -7.67 5.73 -3.59
CA MET A 54 -8.98 6.18 -4.06
C MET A 54 -9.54 5.27 -5.15
N ASN A 55 -8.69 4.81 -6.06
CA ASN A 55 -9.09 3.88 -7.13
C ASN A 55 -9.51 2.51 -6.61
N LEU A 56 -9.16 2.15 -5.37
CA LEU A 56 -9.64 0.90 -4.78
C LEU A 56 -11.14 0.94 -4.52
N GLY A 57 -11.76 2.10 -4.27
CA GLY A 57 -13.21 2.17 -4.02
C GLY A 57 -14.04 1.50 -5.12
N GLU A 58 -13.67 1.69 -6.39
CA GLU A 58 -14.34 1.04 -7.53
C GLU A 58 -13.98 -0.45 -7.67
N TRP A 59 -12.77 -0.84 -7.28
CA TRP A 59 -12.33 -2.24 -7.35
C TRP A 59 -13.12 -3.15 -6.40
N TRP A 60 -13.62 -2.60 -5.28
CA TRP A 60 -14.32 -3.36 -4.24
C TRP A 60 -15.74 -3.74 -4.69
N VAL A 61 -16.32 -2.99 -5.65
CA VAL A 61 -17.67 -3.21 -6.16
C VAL A 61 -17.78 -4.58 -6.84
N GLY A 62 -18.61 -5.46 -6.28
CA GLY A 62 -18.84 -6.82 -6.78
C GLY A 62 -17.78 -7.85 -6.35
N ARG A 63 -16.93 -7.50 -5.38
CA ARG A 63 -15.91 -8.39 -4.78
C ARG A 63 -16.02 -8.47 -3.26
N GLU A 64 -16.99 -7.80 -2.66
CA GLU A 64 -17.07 -7.55 -1.22
C GLU A 64 -17.04 -8.85 -0.41
N ASP A 65 -17.78 -9.87 -0.82
CA ASP A 65 -17.85 -11.19 -0.15
C ASP A 65 -16.52 -11.98 -0.21
N ASP A 66 -15.62 -11.65 -1.13
CA ASP A 66 -14.31 -12.29 -1.25
C ASP A 66 -13.24 -11.58 -0.40
N VAL A 67 -13.48 -10.33 0.01
CA VAL A 67 -12.49 -9.49 0.71
C VAL A 67 -12.85 -9.09 2.13
N PHE A 68 -14.13 -9.17 2.53
CA PHE A 68 -14.65 -8.92 3.88
C PHE A 68 -15.21 -10.19 4.54
#